data_AF-A0A7C6G178-F1
#
_entry.id   AF-A0A7C6G178-F1
#
_cell.length_a   1.000
_cell.length_b   1.000
_cell.length_c   1.000
_cell.angle_alpha   90.00
_cell.angle_beta   90.00
_cell.angle_gamma   90.00
#
_symmetry.space_group_name_H-M   'P 1'
#
loop_
_entity.id
_entity.type
_entity.pdbx_description
1 polymer ?
#
loop_
_entity_poly.entity_id
_entity_poly.type
_entity_poly.pdbx_seq_one_letter_code
_entity_poly.pdbx_strand_id
1 'polypeptide(L)'
;MIFTLLNRDEFDDFSRVHANSAFVQSKPMAELLELQKRKVLIFGVKENNQIIAAGLFSLRKIFGPYNIGHCNQGPLIDWTNQELVKFFFQNLKQALKPYKCINCLITPNFEVYPRDIDGEICGEENNLNIIDYLNQVGVKHQGYDNSAINGVGRWFFYKDFSGLNNEQDLLDSFDHATRQNIRKTIKNNLGVSYDGEERLAKFVNLMEKTAARRDFDDRGLSYYRNLKQAFG
;
A
#
# COMPACT_ATOMS: atom_id res chain seq x y z
N MET A 1 -14.39 11.42 19.39
CA MET A 1 -13.51 10.31 18.92
C MET A 1 -13.43 9.12 19.89
N ILE A 2 -13.59 7.90 19.40
CA ILE A 2 -13.42 6.62 20.13
C ILE A 2 -12.44 5.74 19.35
N PHE A 3 -11.34 5.30 19.97
CA PHE A 3 -10.39 4.36 19.37
C PHE A 3 -10.84 2.92 19.61
N THR A 4 -10.91 2.10 18.56
CA THR A 4 -11.44 0.73 18.64
C THR A 4 -10.77 -0.21 17.64
N LEU A 5 -10.93 -1.51 17.87
CA LEU A 5 -10.75 -2.51 16.82
C LEU A 5 -11.95 -2.45 15.87
N LEU A 6 -11.67 -2.54 14.57
CA LEU A 6 -12.67 -2.66 13.52
C LEU A 6 -12.70 -4.11 13.03
N ASN A 7 -13.88 -4.54 12.56
CA ASN A 7 -13.95 -5.76 11.77
C ASN A 7 -13.51 -5.47 10.32
N ARG A 8 -13.29 -6.54 9.54
CA ARG A 8 -12.73 -6.41 8.19
C ARG A 8 -13.69 -5.75 7.21
N ASP A 9 -14.98 -6.04 7.32
CA ASP A 9 -15.98 -5.53 6.37
C ASP A 9 -16.16 -4.01 6.58
N GLU A 10 -16.32 -3.56 7.84
CA GLU A 10 -16.37 -2.14 8.19
C GLU A 10 -15.12 -1.37 7.70
N PHE A 11 -13.95 -1.96 7.84
CA PHE A 11 -12.71 -1.36 7.38
C PHE A 11 -12.60 -1.30 5.87
N ASP A 12 -13.00 -2.37 5.18
CA ASP A 12 -12.93 -2.45 3.73
C ASP A 12 -13.91 -1.48 3.06
N ASP A 13 -15.11 -1.32 3.62
CA ASP A 13 -16.08 -0.31 3.19
C ASP A 13 -15.50 1.11 3.34
N PHE A 14 -14.89 1.42 4.47
CA PHE A 14 -14.20 2.70 4.69
C PHE A 14 -13.03 2.90 3.73
N SER A 15 -12.24 1.84 3.50
CA SER A 15 -11.06 1.88 2.65
C SER A 15 -11.39 2.18 1.19
N ARG A 16 -12.47 1.59 0.66
CA ARG A 16 -12.89 1.75 -0.74
C ARG A 16 -13.28 3.18 -1.11
N VAL A 17 -13.72 3.97 -0.13
CA VAL A 17 -14.18 5.36 -0.35
C VAL A 17 -13.16 6.41 0.09
N HIS A 18 -12.07 6.00 0.74
CA HIS A 18 -11.04 6.92 1.21
C HIS A 18 -10.13 7.33 0.04
N ALA A 19 -9.99 8.63 -0.22
CA ALA A 19 -9.35 9.18 -1.42
C ALA A 19 -7.93 8.62 -1.70
N ASN A 20 -7.12 8.44 -0.66
CA ASN A 20 -5.73 7.99 -0.78
C ASN A 20 -5.54 6.53 -0.33
N SER A 21 -6.56 5.68 -0.49
CA SER A 21 -6.44 4.27 -0.11
C SER A 21 -5.57 3.47 -1.07
N ALA A 22 -4.77 2.57 -0.51
CA ALA A 22 -4.02 1.58 -1.26
C ALA A 22 -4.64 0.19 -1.07
N PHE A 23 -4.53 -0.68 -2.08
CA PHE A 23 -5.08 -2.05 -2.01
C PHE A 23 -4.55 -2.87 -0.81
N VAL A 24 -3.40 -2.50 -0.24
CA VAL A 24 -2.83 -3.14 0.96
C VAL A 24 -3.53 -2.73 2.27
N GLN A 25 -4.38 -1.71 2.24
CA GLN A 25 -5.28 -1.33 3.33
C GLN A 25 -6.69 -1.86 3.06
N SER A 26 -6.83 -3.16 2.81
CA SER A 26 -8.12 -3.80 2.46
C SER A 26 -8.35 -5.11 3.20
N LYS A 27 -9.59 -5.62 3.17
CA LYS A 27 -9.94 -6.95 3.68
C LYS A 27 -9.15 -8.07 2.99
N PRO A 28 -9.07 -8.13 1.64
CA PRO A 28 -8.20 -9.08 0.94
C PRO A 28 -6.76 -9.10 1.45
N MET A 29 -6.18 -7.93 1.74
CA MET A 29 -4.82 -7.88 2.28
C MET A 29 -4.74 -8.50 3.68
N ALA A 30 -5.74 -8.27 4.54
CA ALA A 30 -5.80 -8.91 5.86
C ALA A 30 -5.82 -10.45 5.73
N GLU A 31 -6.64 -10.97 4.82
CA GLU A 31 -6.76 -12.40 4.55
C GLU A 31 -5.45 -13.00 4.02
N LEU A 32 -4.78 -12.33 3.08
CA LEU A 32 -3.46 -12.74 2.59
C LEU A 32 -2.43 -12.85 3.72
N LEU A 33 -2.37 -11.84 4.59
CA LEU A 33 -1.41 -11.81 5.70
C LEU A 33 -1.67 -12.93 6.71
N GLU A 34 -2.93 -13.29 6.94
CA GLU A 34 -3.31 -14.40 7.80
C GLU A 34 -3.03 -15.77 7.18
N LEU A 35 -3.22 -15.94 5.87
CA LEU A 35 -2.75 -17.13 5.14
C LEU A 35 -1.23 -17.31 5.29
N GLN A 36 -0.50 -16.20 5.46
CA GLN A 36 0.94 -16.18 5.78
C GLN A 36 1.24 -16.30 7.29
N LYS A 37 0.25 -16.65 8.10
CA LYS A 37 0.34 -16.83 9.55
C LYS A 37 0.79 -15.57 10.31
N ARG A 38 0.56 -14.38 9.74
CA ARG A 38 0.78 -13.11 10.43
C ARG A 38 -0.46 -12.75 11.24
N LYS A 39 -0.25 -12.12 12.39
CA LYS A 39 -1.34 -11.57 13.18
C LYS A 39 -1.75 -10.22 12.58
N VAL A 40 -3.02 -10.06 12.25
CA VAL A 40 -3.57 -8.81 11.72
C VAL A 40 -4.45 -8.15 12.78
N LEU A 41 -4.28 -6.83 12.93
CA LEU A 41 -5.09 -5.98 13.80
C LEU A 41 -5.54 -4.78 12.97
N ILE A 42 -6.84 -4.50 12.97
CA ILE A 42 -7.38 -3.35 12.27
C ILE A 42 -7.86 -2.38 13.34
N PHE A 43 -7.16 -1.26 13.47
CA PHE A 43 -7.51 -0.21 14.42
C PHE A 43 -8.20 0.93 13.68
N GLY A 44 -9.14 1.59 14.33
CA GLY A 44 -9.77 2.78 13.80
C GLY A 44 -10.28 3.72 14.86
N VAL A 45 -10.73 4.88 14.40
CA VAL A 45 -11.35 5.91 15.21
C VAL A 45 -12.76 6.13 14.69
N LYS A 46 -13.74 6.02 15.60
CA LYS A 46 -15.14 6.35 15.32
C LYS A 46 -15.51 7.68 15.96
N GLU A 47 -16.28 8.50 15.25
CA GLU A 47 -16.92 9.71 15.75
C GLU A 47 -18.35 9.75 15.24
N ASN A 48 -19.32 9.99 16.13
CA ASN A 48 -20.76 9.92 15.78
C ASN A 48 -21.15 8.62 15.06
N ASN A 49 -20.56 7.50 15.49
CA ASN A 49 -20.72 6.16 14.89
C ASN A 49 -20.19 6.00 13.45
N GLN A 50 -19.46 6.98 12.92
CA GLN A 50 -18.80 6.92 11.62
C GLN A 50 -17.30 6.71 11.79
N ILE A 51 -16.69 5.91 10.90
CA ILE A 51 -15.25 5.71 10.88
C ILE A 51 -14.61 6.95 10.24
N ILE A 52 -13.69 7.58 10.96
CA ILE A 52 -12.95 8.78 10.48
C ILE A 52 -11.45 8.53 10.31
N ALA A 53 -10.95 7.40 10.81
CA ALA A 53 -9.61 6.91 10.53
C ALA A 53 -9.57 5.39 10.71
N ALA A 54 -8.75 4.70 9.92
CA ALA A 54 -8.52 3.26 10.07
C ALA A 54 -7.15 2.84 9.56
N GLY A 55 -6.60 1.74 10.08
CA GLY A 55 -5.36 1.17 9.58
C GLY A 55 -5.27 -0.32 9.83
N LEU A 56 -4.77 -1.04 8.83
CA LEU A 56 -4.38 -2.44 8.92
C LEU A 56 -2.94 -2.54 9.42
N PHE A 57 -2.77 -3.24 10.54
CA PHE A 57 -1.49 -3.49 11.18
C PHE A 57 -1.19 -4.98 11.17
N SER A 58 -0.08 -5.38 10.55
CA SER A 58 0.42 -6.75 10.64
C SER A 58 1.53 -6.86 11.67
N LEU A 59 1.45 -7.83 12.56
CA LEU A 59 2.46 -8.12 13.56
C LEU A 59 3.27 -9.34 13.14
N ARG A 60 4.59 -9.16 13.05
CA ARG A 60 5.56 -10.22 12.79
C ARG A 60 6.33 -10.52 14.08
N LYS A 61 6.34 -11.78 14.47
CA LYS A 61 7.14 -12.27 15.60
C LYS A 61 8.63 -12.21 15.27
N ILE A 62 9.43 -11.80 16.25
CA ILE A 62 10.90 -11.73 16.10
C ILE A 62 11.56 -12.69 17.07
N PHE A 63 11.43 -12.43 18.36
CA PHE A 63 12.04 -13.24 19.40
C PHE A 63 11.15 -13.31 20.64
N GLY A 64 11.08 -14.48 21.26
CA GLY A 64 10.27 -14.72 22.45
C GLY A 64 8.83 -14.25 22.22
N PRO A 65 8.28 -13.38 23.07
CA PRO A 65 6.92 -12.88 22.90
C PRO A 65 6.83 -11.54 22.14
N TYR A 66 7.95 -11.00 21.64
CA TYR A 66 8.04 -9.67 21.03
C TYR A 66 7.74 -9.67 19.53
N ASN A 67 7.10 -8.59 19.07
CA ASN A 67 6.68 -8.40 17.68
C ASN A 67 7.17 -7.06 17.12
N ILE A 68 7.35 -6.97 15.80
CA ILE A 68 7.33 -5.70 15.06
C ILE A 68 6.00 -5.58 14.33
N GLY A 69 5.40 -4.40 14.40
CA GLY A 69 4.22 -4.04 13.64
C GLY A 69 4.56 -3.35 12.32
N HIS A 70 3.73 -3.55 11.31
CA HIS A 70 3.80 -2.86 10.04
C HIS A 70 2.43 -2.37 9.61
N CYS A 71 2.34 -1.10 9.21
CA CYS A 71 1.21 -0.50 8.51
C CYS A 71 1.69 0.01 7.15
N ASN A 72 1.42 -0.77 6.10
CA ASN A 72 1.89 -0.45 4.76
C ASN A 72 0.88 0.43 4.02
N GLN A 73 1.31 1.57 3.46
CA GLN A 73 0.45 2.53 2.77
C GLN A 73 -0.78 2.95 3.58
N GLY A 74 -0.60 3.13 4.89
CA GLY A 74 -1.63 3.52 5.84
C GLY A 74 -1.00 4.17 7.08
N PRO A 75 -1.78 4.47 8.13
CA PRO A 75 -3.24 4.37 8.20
C PRO A 75 -3.94 5.30 7.20
N LEU A 76 -5.20 5.00 6.92
CA LEU A 76 -6.16 5.84 6.20
C LEU A 76 -6.71 6.88 7.19
N ILE A 77 -6.22 8.10 7.10
CA ILE A 77 -6.52 9.20 8.02
C ILE A 77 -6.40 10.52 7.25
N ASP A 78 -7.21 11.50 7.62
CA ASP A 78 -6.98 12.89 7.24
C ASP A 78 -5.76 13.42 8.00
N TRP A 79 -4.62 13.46 7.32
CA TRP A 79 -3.34 13.90 7.87
C TRP A 79 -3.30 15.40 8.20
N THR A 80 -4.24 16.19 7.68
CA THR A 80 -4.36 17.62 7.99
C THR A 80 -5.07 17.86 9.33
N ASN A 81 -5.89 16.90 9.78
CA ASN A 81 -6.55 16.94 11.07
C ASN A 81 -5.59 16.51 12.19
N GLN A 82 -4.87 17.49 12.73
CA GLN A 82 -3.89 17.30 13.80
C GLN A 82 -4.47 16.65 15.06
N GLU A 83 -5.69 17.01 15.45
CA GLU A 83 -6.34 16.43 16.65
C GLU A 83 -6.57 14.92 16.47
N LEU A 84 -7.09 14.52 15.31
CA LEU A 84 -7.31 13.14 14.94
C LEU A 84 -6.00 12.36 14.85
N VAL A 85 -4.98 12.92 14.19
CA VAL A 85 -3.64 12.30 14.08
C VAL A 85 -3.04 12.04 15.45
N LYS A 86 -3.03 13.05 16.32
CA LYS A 86 -2.54 12.91 17.70
C LYS A 86 -3.33 11.85 18.48
N PHE A 87 -4.66 11.91 18.41
CA PHE A 87 -5.53 10.94 19.07
C PHE A 87 -5.26 9.51 18.59
N PHE A 88 -5.13 9.31 17.29
CA PHE A 88 -4.86 8.00 16.68
C PHE A 88 -3.54 7.42 17.18
N PHE A 89 -2.43 8.16 17.07
CA PHE A 89 -1.10 7.62 17.42
C PHE A 89 -0.89 7.43 18.92
N GLN A 90 -1.47 8.27 19.77
CA GLN A 90 -1.43 8.08 21.21
C GLN A 90 -2.16 6.79 21.63
N ASN A 91 -3.34 6.54 21.08
CA ASN A 91 -4.11 5.33 21.38
C ASN A 91 -3.51 4.08 20.74
N LEU A 92 -3.03 4.16 19.50
CA LEU A 92 -2.34 3.06 18.82
C LEU A 92 -1.16 2.55 19.64
N LYS A 93 -0.34 3.47 20.17
CA LYS A 93 0.81 3.10 21.01
C LYS A 93 0.39 2.30 22.25
N GLN A 94 -0.73 2.67 22.89
CA GLN A 94 -1.26 1.91 24.03
C GLN A 94 -1.84 0.57 23.60
N ALA A 95 -2.60 0.55 22.50
CA ALA A 95 -3.25 -0.65 21.97
C ALA A 95 -2.26 -1.72 21.51
N LEU A 96 -1.04 -1.33 21.12
CA LEU A 96 0.02 -2.26 20.71
C LEU A 96 0.81 -2.86 21.89
N LYS A 97 0.74 -2.30 23.10
CA LYS A 97 1.49 -2.80 24.27
C LYS A 97 1.14 -4.24 24.67
N PRO A 98 -0.14 -4.66 24.74
CA PRO A 98 -0.50 -6.04 25.07
C PRO A 98 0.07 -7.06 24.09
N TYR A 99 0.34 -6.64 22.85
CA TYR A 99 0.95 -7.47 21.82
C TYR A 99 2.48 -7.46 21.86
N LYS A 100 3.10 -6.83 22.87
CA LYS A 100 4.56 -6.72 23.03
C LYS A 100 5.23 -6.25 21.74
N CYS A 101 4.58 -5.29 21.07
CA CYS A 101 5.09 -4.66 19.87
C CYS A 101 6.21 -3.70 20.25
N ILE A 102 7.46 -4.03 19.91
CA ILE A 102 8.63 -3.21 20.27
C ILE A 102 8.80 -2.00 19.37
N ASN A 103 8.37 -2.13 18.12
CA ASN A 103 8.42 -1.08 17.11
C ASN A 103 7.28 -1.30 16.11
N CYS A 104 6.68 -0.21 15.63
CA CYS A 104 5.68 -0.23 14.58
C CYS A 104 6.12 0.69 13.44
N LEU A 105 6.40 0.10 12.28
CA LEU A 105 6.79 0.80 11.07
C LEU A 105 5.55 1.16 10.27
N ILE A 106 5.45 2.42 9.87
CA ILE A 106 4.30 2.96 9.16
C ILE A 106 4.83 3.63 7.90
N THR A 107 4.19 3.35 6.77
CA THR A 107 4.49 3.98 5.49
C THR A 107 3.20 4.65 5.01
N PRO A 108 2.96 5.93 5.32
CA PRO A 108 1.76 6.64 4.87
C PRO A 108 1.68 6.72 3.34
N ASN A 109 0.46 6.76 2.81
CA ASN A 109 0.21 6.90 1.37
C ASN A 109 -0.12 8.36 0.99
N PHE A 110 0.86 9.24 1.11
CA PHE A 110 0.77 10.62 0.62
C PHE A 110 2.11 11.07 0.05
N GLU A 111 2.08 11.95 -0.93
CA GLU A 111 3.28 12.53 -1.52
C GLU A 111 3.85 13.65 -0.64
N VAL A 112 5.17 13.74 -0.51
CA VAL A 112 5.80 14.86 0.20
C VAL A 112 5.87 16.09 -0.69
N TYR A 113 6.21 15.89 -1.96
CA TYR A 113 6.30 16.90 -3.00
C TYR A 113 5.72 16.34 -4.30
N PRO A 114 5.05 17.17 -5.11
CA PRO A 114 4.73 16.82 -6.49
C PRO A 114 6.02 16.71 -7.30
N ARG A 115 6.12 15.68 -8.14
CA ARG A 115 7.30 15.41 -8.97
C ARG A 115 6.94 15.01 -10.38
N ASP A 116 7.82 15.35 -11.32
CA ASP A 116 7.72 14.93 -12.71
C ASP A 116 8.32 13.53 -12.95
N ILE A 117 8.36 13.11 -14.22
CA ILE A 117 8.86 11.79 -14.64
C ILE A 117 10.37 11.62 -14.43
N ASP A 118 11.12 12.71 -14.39
CA ASP A 118 12.56 12.72 -14.14
C ASP A 118 12.86 12.76 -12.62
N GLY A 119 11.82 12.90 -11.80
CA GLY A 119 11.89 12.93 -10.35
C GLY A 119 12.17 14.32 -9.80
N GLU A 120 12.09 15.37 -10.63
CA GLU A 120 12.29 16.75 -10.21
C GLU A 120 11.01 17.33 -9.58
N ILE A 121 11.17 18.25 -8.63
CA ILE A 121 10.02 18.90 -7.96
C ILE A 121 9.34 19.85 -8.95
N CYS A 122 8.04 19.69 -9.16
CA CYS A 122 7.28 20.42 -10.18
C CYS A 122 6.12 21.28 -9.64
N GLY A 123 6.16 21.66 -8.37
CA GLY A 123 5.17 22.53 -7.74
C GLY A 123 5.64 23.13 -6.41
N GLU A 124 4.89 24.10 -5.88
CA GLU A 124 5.24 24.80 -4.64
C GLU A 124 4.67 24.13 -3.37
N GLU A 125 3.54 23.42 -3.52
CA GLU A 125 2.89 22.73 -2.40
C GLU A 125 3.71 21.52 -1.92
N ASN A 126 3.67 21.28 -0.60
CA ASN A 126 4.33 20.14 0.02
C ASN A 126 3.66 19.75 1.34
N ASN A 127 3.94 18.52 1.79
CA ASN A 127 3.40 17.94 3.02
C ASN A 127 4.47 17.83 4.14
N LEU A 128 5.46 18.72 4.17
CA LEU A 128 6.49 18.70 5.22
C LEU A 128 5.91 18.96 6.62
N ASN A 129 4.91 19.83 6.72
CA ASN A 129 4.19 20.13 7.95
C ASN A 129 3.59 18.86 8.61
N ILE A 130 3.10 17.91 7.82
CA ILE A 130 2.58 16.62 8.28
C ILE A 130 3.72 15.79 8.90
N ILE A 131 4.89 15.76 8.26
CA ILE A 131 6.07 15.04 8.77
C ILE A 131 6.54 15.63 10.10
N ASP A 132 6.61 16.96 10.18
CA ASP A 132 7.00 17.67 11.40
C ASP A 132 6.01 17.40 12.54
N TYR A 133 4.72 17.44 12.25
CA TYR A 133 3.68 17.14 13.23
C TYR A 133 3.75 15.68 13.70
N LEU A 134 4.02 14.73 12.79
CA LEU A 134 4.20 13.32 13.15
C LEU A 134 5.38 13.12 14.12
N ASN A 135 6.49 13.82 13.88
CA ASN A 135 7.62 13.80 14.81
C ASN A 135 7.23 14.35 16.20
N GLN A 136 6.45 15.44 16.25
CA GLN A 136 5.97 16.03 17.52
C GLN A 136 5.07 15.08 18.31
N VAL A 137 4.21 14.29 17.65
CA VAL A 137 3.34 13.29 18.32
C VAL A 137 4.04 11.95 18.59
N GLY A 138 5.34 11.86 18.29
CA GLY A 138 6.21 10.74 18.65
C GLY A 138 6.37 9.66 17.58
N VAL A 139 5.95 9.94 16.33
CA VAL A 139 6.17 9.08 15.16
C VAL A 139 7.43 9.58 14.43
N LYS A 140 8.56 8.89 14.64
CA LYS A 140 9.87 9.34 14.17
C LYS A 140 10.09 9.04 12.68
N HIS A 141 10.29 10.09 11.88
CA HIS A 141 10.69 9.95 10.48
C HIS A 141 12.08 9.28 10.38
N GLN A 142 12.22 8.31 9.46
CA GLN A 142 13.47 7.55 9.25
C GLN A 142 14.39 8.17 8.19
N GLY A 143 14.08 9.37 7.71
CA GLY A 143 14.85 10.03 6.64
C GLY A 143 14.35 9.67 5.23
N TYR A 144 15.10 10.05 4.20
CA TYR A 144 14.73 9.93 2.78
C TYR A 144 15.41 8.75 2.06
N ASP A 145 15.72 7.66 2.77
CA ASP A 145 16.29 6.46 2.16
C ASP A 145 15.35 5.85 1.11
N ASN A 146 15.93 5.43 -0.02
CA ASN A 146 15.24 4.81 -1.16
C ASN A 146 15.17 3.29 -1.05
N SER A 147 15.76 2.68 -0.01
CA SER A 147 15.57 1.25 0.25
C SER A 147 14.09 0.92 0.52
N ALA A 148 13.67 -0.27 0.10
CA ALA A 148 12.29 -0.71 0.30
C ALA A 148 12.03 -0.97 1.79
N ILE A 149 11.03 -0.29 2.36
CA ILE A 149 10.61 -0.48 3.75
C ILE A 149 9.53 -1.55 3.77
N ASN A 150 9.86 -2.75 4.25
CA ASN A 150 8.95 -3.90 4.26
C ASN A 150 8.37 -4.21 2.85
N GLY A 151 9.20 -4.08 1.82
CA GLY A 151 8.82 -4.28 0.42
C GLY A 151 8.01 -3.13 -0.20
N VAL A 152 7.83 -2.02 0.50
CA VAL A 152 7.21 -0.80 -0.02
C VAL A 152 8.31 0.17 -0.47
N GLY A 153 8.35 0.47 -1.77
CA GLY A 153 9.16 1.55 -2.31
C GLY A 153 8.52 2.92 -2.02
N ARG A 154 9.30 3.98 -2.09
CA ARG A 154 8.81 5.37 -1.88
C ARG A 154 8.41 6.07 -3.16
N TRP A 155 8.95 5.60 -4.27
CA TRP A 155 8.76 6.18 -5.59
C TRP A 155 7.77 5.31 -6.35
N PHE A 156 6.71 5.96 -6.82
CA PHE A 156 5.66 5.34 -7.61
C PHE A 156 5.44 6.21 -8.84
N PHE A 157 5.31 5.59 -10.00
CA PHE A 157 4.82 6.26 -11.19
C PHE A 157 3.30 6.15 -11.20
N TYR A 158 2.62 7.30 -11.10
CA TYR A 158 1.18 7.39 -11.25
C TYR A 158 0.83 8.00 -12.60
N LYS A 159 -0.21 7.46 -13.24
CA LYS A 159 -0.83 8.07 -14.41
C LYS A 159 -2.21 8.52 -14.02
N ASP A 160 -2.44 9.83 -14.05
CA ASP A 160 -3.76 10.38 -13.79
C ASP A 160 -4.68 10.13 -15.00
N PHE A 161 -5.85 9.57 -14.72
CA PHE A 161 -6.90 9.30 -15.71
C PHE A 161 -7.99 10.36 -15.71
N SER A 162 -7.99 11.33 -14.77
CA SER A 162 -9.07 12.31 -14.60
C SER A 162 -9.37 13.14 -15.87
N GLY A 163 -8.37 13.35 -16.72
CA GLY A 163 -8.49 14.06 -18.00
C GLY A 163 -8.56 13.16 -19.24
N LEU A 164 -8.59 11.83 -19.09
CA LEU A 164 -8.57 10.88 -20.21
C LEU A 164 -9.98 10.32 -20.43
N ASN A 165 -10.60 10.67 -21.55
CA ASN A 165 -12.01 10.37 -21.81
C ASN A 165 -12.21 9.13 -22.69
N ASN A 166 -11.18 8.72 -23.42
CA ASN A 166 -11.25 7.62 -24.37
C ASN A 166 -9.86 6.95 -24.57
N GLU A 167 -9.83 5.85 -25.32
CA GLU A 167 -8.60 5.11 -25.62
C GLU A 167 -7.56 5.96 -26.38
N GLN A 168 -8.01 6.84 -27.28
CA GLN A 168 -7.12 7.69 -28.05
C GLN A 168 -6.42 8.73 -27.15
N ASP A 169 -7.14 9.35 -26.21
CA ASP A 169 -6.55 10.25 -25.21
C ASP A 169 -5.44 9.53 -24.40
N LEU A 170 -5.70 8.28 -24.01
CA LEU A 170 -4.72 7.44 -23.31
C LEU A 170 -3.51 7.15 -24.20
N LEU A 171 -3.71 6.75 -25.47
CA LEU A 171 -2.62 6.48 -26.40
C LEU A 171 -1.76 7.73 -26.63
N ASP A 172 -2.38 8.90 -26.80
CA ASP A 172 -1.69 10.16 -27.06
C ASP A 172 -0.88 10.64 -25.85
N SER A 173 -1.31 10.28 -24.64
CA SER A 173 -0.59 10.58 -23.40
C SER A 173 0.69 9.75 -23.17
N PHE A 174 1.03 8.79 -24.03
CA PHE A 174 2.30 8.06 -23.99
C PHE A 174 3.35 8.69 -24.89
N ASP A 175 4.64 8.45 -24.64
CA ASP A 175 5.71 8.87 -25.55
C ASP A 175 5.61 8.15 -26.92
N HIS A 176 6.34 8.67 -27.92
CA HIS A 176 6.31 8.13 -29.27
C HIS A 176 6.76 6.66 -29.35
N ALA A 177 7.82 6.27 -28.62
CA ALA A 177 8.34 4.91 -28.66
C ALA A 177 7.34 3.91 -28.05
N THR A 178 6.72 4.28 -26.94
CA THR A 178 5.65 3.51 -26.30
C THR A 178 4.46 3.34 -27.24
N ARG A 179 4.00 4.40 -27.92
CA ARG A 179 2.93 4.30 -28.93
C ARG A 179 3.29 3.35 -30.07
N GLN A 180 4.53 3.41 -30.59
CA GLN A 180 4.98 2.51 -31.66
C GLN A 180 5.02 1.05 -31.20
N ASN A 181 5.45 0.79 -29.97
CA ASN A 181 5.45 -0.55 -29.39
C ASN A 181 4.03 -1.11 -29.27
N ILE A 182 3.07 -0.30 -28.80
CA ILE A 182 1.66 -0.70 -28.73
C ILE A 182 1.12 -1.05 -30.13
N ARG A 183 1.33 -0.18 -31.13
CA ARG A 183 0.90 -0.43 -32.52
C ARG A 183 1.52 -1.70 -33.10
N LYS A 184 2.79 -1.97 -32.82
CA LYS A 184 3.48 -3.18 -33.25
C LYS A 184 2.89 -4.44 -32.61
N THR A 185 2.56 -4.39 -31.32
CA THR A 185 1.91 -5.50 -30.61
C THR A 185 0.56 -5.83 -31.24
N ILE A 186 -0.27 -4.82 -31.53
CA ILE A 186 -1.56 -4.98 -32.21
C ILE A 186 -1.37 -5.54 -33.63
N LYS A 187 -0.45 -4.97 -34.42
CA LYS A 187 -0.15 -5.44 -35.79
C LYS A 187 0.32 -6.89 -35.83
N ASN A 188 1.00 -7.35 -34.79
CA ASN A 188 1.49 -8.72 -34.67
C ASN A 188 0.44 -9.69 -34.09
N ASN A 189 -0.82 -9.26 -33.93
CA ASN A 189 -1.92 -10.07 -33.40
C ASN A 189 -1.61 -10.73 -32.05
N LEU A 190 -0.85 -10.04 -31.19
CA LEU A 190 -0.63 -10.49 -29.81
C LEU A 190 -1.89 -10.23 -28.99
N GLY A 191 -2.47 -11.29 -28.44
CA GLY A 191 -3.65 -11.23 -27.58
C GLY A 191 -3.30 -11.28 -26.08
N VAL A 192 -4.25 -10.87 -25.25
CA VAL A 192 -4.20 -10.99 -23.79
C VAL A 192 -5.38 -11.89 -23.35
N SER A 193 -5.13 -12.82 -22.44
CA SER A 193 -6.18 -13.61 -21.78
C SER A 193 -6.14 -13.40 -20.27
N TYR A 194 -7.31 -13.42 -19.64
CA TYR A 194 -7.42 -13.50 -18.19
C TYR A 194 -7.53 -14.97 -17.81
N ASP A 195 -6.53 -15.44 -17.09
CA ASP A 195 -6.40 -16.84 -16.72
C ASP A 195 -6.72 -17.04 -15.22
N GLY A 196 -7.20 -18.24 -14.86
CA GLY A 196 -7.50 -18.61 -13.48
C GLY A 196 -6.32 -19.28 -12.77
N GLU A 197 -6.60 -19.92 -11.64
CA GLU A 197 -5.59 -20.62 -10.83
C GLU A 197 -4.88 -21.73 -11.62
N GLU A 198 -5.54 -22.34 -12.60
CA GLU A 198 -5.01 -23.44 -13.42
C GLU A 198 -3.74 -23.07 -14.20
N ARG A 199 -3.52 -21.78 -14.47
CA ARG A 199 -2.31 -21.29 -15.17
C ARG A 199 -1.29 -20.64 -14.25
N LEU A 200 -1.52 -20.64 -12.95
CA LEU A 200 -0.60 -20.03 -11.99
C LEU A 200 0.79 -20.67 -12.02
N ALA A 201 0.88 -22.00 -12.20
CA ALA A 201 2.16 -22.69 -12.33
C ALA A 201 2.97 -22.20 -13.55
N LYS A 202 2.29 -21.91 -14.67
CA LYS A 202 2.92 -21.36 -15.87
C LYS A 202 3.43 -19.93 -15.61
N PHE A 203 2.62 -19.11 -14.94
CA PHE A 203 3.02 -17.76 -14.54
C PHE A 203 4.27 -17.78 -13.65
N VAL A 204 4.31 -18.65 -12.63
CA VAL A 204 5.45 -18.79 -11.71
C VAL A 204 6.72 -19.20 -12.47
N ASN A 205 6.63 -20.15 -13.41
CA ASN A 205 7.80 -20.52 -14.22
C ASN A 205 8.37 -19.35 -15.04
N LEU A 206 7.51 -18.45 -15.53
CA LEU A 206 7.94 -17.23 -16.22
C LEU A 206 8.59 -16.22 -15.27
N MET A 207 8.06 -16.12 -14.04
CA MET A 207 8.63 -15.29 -12.99
C MET A 207 10.00 -15.79 -12.55
N GLU A 208 10.18 -17.10 -12.33
CA GLU A 208 11.48 -17.71 -11.99
C GLU A 208 12.55 -17.43 -13.06
N LYS A 209 12.19 -17.57 -14.35
CA LYS A 209 13.10 -17.23 -15.46
C LYS A 209 13.46 -15.74 -15.47
N THR A 210 12.52 -14.88 -15.13
CA THR A 210 12.75 -13.43 -15.06
C THR A 210 13.60 -13.06 -13.85
N ALA A 211 13.35 -13.69 -12.71
CA ALA A 211 14.07 -13.58 -11.46
C ALA A 211 15.55 -13.97 -11.65
N ALA A 212 15.81 -15.12 -12.27
CA ALA A 212 17.17 -15.56 -12.61
C ALA A 212 17.89 -14.60 -13.57
N ARG A 213 17.16 -14.00 -14.52
CA ARG A 213 17.73 -13.03 -15.48
C ARG A 213 18.02 -11.67 -14.85
N ARG A 214 17.26 -11.26 -13.84
CA ARG A 214 17.32 -9.94 -13.21
C ARG A 214 17.92 -9.95 -11.80
N ASP A 215 18.42 -11.09 -11.35
CA ASP A 215 19.09 -11.31 -10.07
C ASP A 215 18.25 -10.88 -8.86
N PHE A 216 17.01 -11.40 -8.77
CA PHE A 216 16.15 -11.25 -7.59
C PHE A 216 15.49 -12.58 -7.21
N ASP A 217 15.01 -12.69 -5.98
CA ASP A 217 14.30 -13.88 -5.49
C ASP A 217 12.79 -13.83 -5.79
N ASP A 218 12.25 -14.88 -6.40
CA ASP A 218 10.80 -15.04 -6.55
C ASP A 218 10.14 -15.59 -5.27
N ARG A 219 8.86 -15.26 -5.07
CA ARG A 219 8.09 -15.69 -3.89
C ARG A 219 7.46 -17.08 -4.04
N GLY A 220 7.50 -17.66 -5.25
CA GLY A 220 7.06 -19.02 -5.52
C GLY A 220 5.55 -19.21 -5.54
N LEU A 221 5.12 -20.40 -5.97
CA LEU A 221 3.72 -20.74 -6.26
C LEU A 221 2.77 -20.56 -5.08
N SER A 222 3.19 -20.90 -3.87
CA SER A 222 2.33 -20.78 -2.67
C SER A 222 1.96 -19.33 -2.39
N TYR A 223 2.90 -18.40 -2.56
CA TYR A 223 2.63 -16.97 -2.39
C TYR A 223 1.58 -16.47 -3.39
N TYR A 224 1.76 -16.77 -4.68
CA TYR A 224 0.83 -16.31 -5.71
C TYR A 224 -0.54 -16.96 -5.59
N ARG A 225 -0.62 -18.22 -5.10
CA ARG A 225 -1.90 -18.89 -4.85
C ARG A 225 -2.66 -18.18 -3.73
N ASN A 226 -1.99 -17.89 -2.63
CA ASN A 226 -2.61 -17.14 -1.52
C ASN A 226 -3.03 -15.73 -1.95
N LEU A 227 -2.23 -15.08 -2.81
CA LEU A 227 -2.57 -13.76 -3.38
C LEU A 227 -3.85 -13.84 -4.23
N LYS A 228 -3.94 -14.82 -5.14
CA LYS A 228 -5.11 -15.04 -5.99
C LYS A 228 -6.34 -15.38 -5.17
N GLN A 229 -6.21 -16.26 -4.17
CA GLN A 229 -7.30 -16.62 -3.27
C GLN A 229 -7.86 -15.42 -2.50
N ALA A 230 -7.01 -14.50 -2.05
CA ALA A 230 -7.44 -13.34 -1.27
C ALA A 230 -8.00 -12.21 -2.15
N PHE A 231 -7.40 -11.94 -3.31
CA PHE A 231 -7.72 -10.77 -4.14
C PHE A 231 -8.62 -11.06 -5.34
N GLY A 232 -8.83 -12.34 -5.70
CA GLY A 232 -9.66 -12.74 -6.83
C GLY A 232 -8.89 -13.07 -8.10
#